data_AF-D3RXM8-F1
#
_entry.id   AF-D3RXM8-F1
#
_cell.length_a   1.000
_cell.length_b   1.000
_cell.length_c   1.000
_cell.angle_alpha   90.00
_cell.angle_beta   90.00
_cell.angle_gamma   90.00
#
_symmetry.space_group_name_H-M   'P 1'
#
loop_
_entity.id
_entity.type
_entity.pdbx_description
1 polymer ?
#
loop_
_entity_poly.entity_id
_entity_poly.type
_entity_poly.pdbx_seq_one_letter_code
_entity_poly.pdbx_strand_id
1 'polypeptide(L)'
;MRKVGALLSLFLIGVVAGAVYHFTIKGDVEVSKADLELSQQSFTAELKTGTTYIKEIEITNYGSGKEVYFEFVVEGPDPEAVDVEVHDIYGNKINSGNKLLIPAGTQDSPTNVTINVHVTADKNAEAGEYTVYIMAKET
;
A
#
# COMPACT_ATOMS: atom_id res chain seq x y z
N MET A 1 2.10 -27.07 -71.44
CA MET A 1 1.73 -25.79 -70.82
C MET A 1 1.13 -26.08 -69.46
N ARG A 2 1.61 -25.42 -68.39
CA ARG A 2 0.87 -24.98 -67.17
C ARG A 2 0.10 -26.08 -66.37
N LYS A 3 0.31 -26.36 -65.08
CA LYS A 3 0.88 -25.59 -63.95
C LYS A 3 1.40 -26.53 -62.84
N VAL A 4 2.48 -26.09 -62.20
CA VAL A 4 2.92 -26.46 -60.85
C VAL A 4 1.95 -25.85 -59.81
N GLY A 5 1.77 -26.51 -58.67
CA GLY A 5 1.14 -25.93 -57.47
C GLY A 5 0.42 -27.00 -56.65
N ALA A 6 1.11 -27.69 -55.74
CA ALA A 6 1.18 -27.32 -54.32
C ALA A 6 -0.20 -27.26 -53.67
N LEU A 7 -0.49 -28.19 -52.76
CA LEU A 7 -0.78 -27.81 -51.38
C LEU A 7 -0.71 -29.06 -50.49
N LEU A 8 0.35 -29.12 -49.68
CA LEU A 8 0.33 -29.75 -48.38
C LEU A 8 -0.88 -29.18 -47.62
N SER A 9 -1.85 -30.03 -47.30
CA SER A 9 -2.90 -29.71 -46.33
C SER A 9 -2.99 -30.83 -45.32
N LEU A 10 -1.89 -31.04 -44.58
CA LEU A 10 -1.97 -31.55 -43.22
C LEU A 10 -2.87 -30.59 -42.43
N PHE A 11 -4.15 -30.93 -42.28
CA PHE A 11 -4.93 -30.42 -41.15
C PHE A 11 -5.00 -31.52 -40.10
N LEU A 12 -3.86 -31.72 -39.43
CA LEU A 12 -3.88 -32.15 -38.03
C LEU A 12 -4.64 -31.05 -37.28
N ILE A 13 -5.92 -31.28 -37.00
CA ILE A 13 -6.67 -30.45 -36.04
C ILE A 13 -6.20 -30.91 -34.66
N GLY A 14 -5.02 -30.44 -34.30
CA GLY A 14 -4.41 -30.65 -33.01
C GLY A 14 -4.42 -29.35 -32.21
N VAL A 15 -4.77 -29.51 -30.93
CA VAL A 15 -4.46 -28.64 -29.78
C VAL A 15 -5.34 -27.36 -29.75
N VAL A 16 -5.94 -26.96 -28.62
CA VAL A 16 -5.38 -26.99 -27.26
C VAL A 16 -6.50 -27.16 -26.23
N ALA A 17 -6.41 -28.23 -25.43
CA ALA A 17 -7.06 -28.23 -24.12
C ALA A 17 -6.35 -27.18 -23.28
N GLY A 18 -6.96 -26.00 -23.13
CA GLY A 18 -6.46 -24.96 -22.24
C GLY A 18 -6.41 -25.54 -20.83
N ALA A 19 -5.20 -25.70 -20.28
CA ALA A 19 -5.03 -26.04 -18.88
C ALA A 19 -5.50 -24.83 -18.06
N VAL A 20 -6.68 -24.94 -17.46
CA VAL A 20 -7.12 -23.99 -16.43
C VAL A 20 -6.38 -24.36 -15.16
N TYR A 21 -5.37 -23.57 -14.81
CA TYR A 21 -4.67 -23.72 -13.55
C TYR A 21 -5.50 -23.07 -12.44
N HIS A 22 -6.15 -23.89 -11.63
CA HIS A 22 -6.76 -23.44 -10.38
C HIS A 22 -5.67 -23.43 -9.30
N PHE A 23 -5.19 -22.24 -8.95
CA PHE A 23 -4.33 -22.07 -7.79
C PHE A 23 -5.23 -21.83 -6.57
N THR A 24 -5.10 -22.69 -5.56
CA THR A 24 -5.71 -22.47 -4.24
C THR A 24 -4.57 -22.25 -3.26
N ILE A 25 -4.42 -21.01 -2.81
CA ILE A 25 -3.48 -20.67 -1.75
C ILE A 25 -4.21 -20.90 -0.44
N LYS A 26 -3.81 -21.94 0.30
CA LYS A 26 -4.19 -22.12 1.70
C LYS A 26 -3.03 -21.60 2.54
N GLY A 27 -3.20 -20.42 3.13
CA GLY A 27 -2.32 -19.90 4.16
C GLY A 27 -3.04 -19.95 5.49
N ASP A 28 -2.37 -20.44 6.52
CA ASP A 28 -2.82 -20.26 7.90
C ASP A 28 -2.51 -18.81 8.30
N VAL A 29 -3.53 -18.07 8.75
CA VAL A 29 -3.38 -16.71 9.26
C VAL A 29 -3.34 -16.78 10.77
N GLU A 30 -2.16 -16.57 11.35
CA GLU A 30 -2.00 -16.40 12.79
C GLU A 30 -2.36 -14.96 13.17
N VAL A 31 -3.40 -14.79 13.98
CA VAL A 31 -3.85 -13.47 14.45
C VAL A 31 -3.31 -13.26 15.86
N SER A 32 -2.29 -12.41 16.00
CA SER A 32 -1.81 -11.92 17.29
C SER A 32 -2.48 -10.59 17.66
N LYS A 33 -2.56 -10.30 18.97
CA LYS A 33 -3.00 -8.98 19.43
C LYS A 33 -1.90 -7.97 19.07
N ALA A 34 -2.25 -6.90 18.36
CA ALA A 34 -1.31 -5.84 18.04
C ALA A 34 -1.03 -5.01 19.30
N ASP A 35 0.24 -4.78 19.60
CA ASP A 35 0.68 -3.87 20.67
C ASP A 35 0.72 -2.41 20.20
N LEU A 36 0.55 -2.17 18.90
CA LEU A 36 0.53 -0.87 18.27
C LEU A 36 -0.80 -0.67 17.54
N GLU A 37 -1.44 0.47 17.79
CA GLU A 37 -2.70 0.87 17.18
C GLU A 37 -2.54 2.22 16.48
N LEU A 38 -3.07 2.35 15.26
CA LEU A 38 -3.18 3.62 14.56
C LEU A 38 -4.62 4.13 14.71
N SER A 39 -4.79 5.41 15.03
CA SER A 39 -6.11 6.03 15.15
C SER A 39 -6.93 5.90 13.86
N GLN A 40 -6.26 5.81 12.70
CA GLN A 40 -6.83 5.45 11.41
C GLN A 40 -5.82 4.62 10.61
N GLN A 41 -6.26 3.50 10.03
CA GLN A 41 -5.45 2.66 9.13
C GLN A 41 -5.69 2.99 7.66
N SER A 42 -6.72 3.77 7.37
CA SER A 42 -7.00 4.31 6.04
C SER A 42 -7.78 5.60 6.14
N PHE A 43 -7.64 6.46 5.14
CA PHE A 43 -8.48 7.63 4.98
C PHE A 43 -8.71 7.94 3.50
N THR A 44 -9.78 8.68 3.25
CA THR A 44 -10.15 9.13 1.92
C THR A 44 -10.07 10.65 1.84
N ALA A 45 -9.55 11.18 0.74
CA ALA A 45 -9.47 12.60 0.46
C ALA A 45 -9.80 12.89 -1.00
N GLU A 46 -10.53 13.98 -1.24
CA GLU A 46 -10.72 14.51 -2.58
C GLU A 46 -9.50 15.37 -2.95
N LEU A 47 -8.70 14.87 -3.89
CA LEU A 47 -7.48 15.54 -4.33
C LEU A 47 -7.72 16.29 -5.63
N LYS A 48 -7.17 17.50 -5.69
CA LYS A 48 -7.06 18.28 -6.93
C LYS A 48 -5.65 18.19 -7.46
N THR A 49 -5.49 18.33 -8.76
CA THR A 49 -4.20 18.33 -9.43
C THR A 49 -3.22 19.32 -8.78
N GLY A 50 -2.02 18.85 -8.43
CA GLY A 50 -0.97 19.67 -7.82
C GLY A 50 -1.22 20.09 -6.37
N THR A 51 -2.14 19.43 -5.64
CA THR A 51 -2.43 19.76 -4.24
C THR A 51 -1.75 18.79 -3.27
N THR A 52 -1.48 19.29 -2.07
CA THR A 52 -1.03 18.48 -0.94
C THR A 52 -2.13 18.47 0.12
N TYR A 53 -2.50 17.27 0.55
CA TYR A 53 -3.36 17.02 1.69
C TYR A 53 -2.51 16.48 2.84
N ILE A 54 -2.76 16.95 4.06
CA ILE A 54 -2.04 16.49 5.26
C ILE A 54 -3.04 15.91 6.24
N LYS A 55 -2.73 14.71 6.73
CA LYS A 55 -3.52 13.99 7.73
C LYS A 55 -2.67 13.68 8.95
N GLU A 56 -3.14 14.11 10.10
CA GLU A 56 -2.57 13.72 11.38
C GLU A 56 -3.09 12.33 11.78
N ILE A 57 -2.17 11.46 12.24
CA ILE A 57 -2.48 10.12 12.76
C ILE A 57 -1.79 9.96 14.11
N GLU A 58 -2.54 9.44 15.07
CA GLU A 58 -2.01 9.09 16.39
C GLU A 58 -1.69 7.61 16.41
N ILE A 59 -0.55 7.27 17.01
CA ILE A 59 -0.07 5.92 17.20
C ILE A 59 -0.05 5.64 18.69
N THR A 60 -0.77 4.61 19.12
CA THR A 60 -0.83 4.18 20.52
C THR A 60 -0.03 2.89 20.68
N ASN A 61 0.93 2.88 21.59
CA ASN A 61 1.73 1.70 21.94
C ASN A 61 1.40 1.22 23.35
N TYR A 62 1.04 -0.05 23.45
CA TYR A 62 0.72 -0.75 24.70
C TYR A 62 1.80 -1.75 25.14
N GLY A 63 2.88 -1.89 24.36
CA GLY A 63 3.95 -2.86 24.58
C GLY A 63 5.32 -2.21 24.74
N SER A 64 6.37 -2.98 24.47
CA SER A 64 7.74 -2.49 24.51
C SER A 64 7.99 -1.39 23.47
N GLY A 65 9.04 -0.59 23.70
CA GLY A 65 9.48 0.40 22.72
C GLY A 65 9.89 -0.29 21.41
N LYS A 66 9.59 0.34 20.28
CA LYS A 66 9.81 -0.23 18.95
C LYS A 66 10.15 0.83 17.91
N GLU A 67 10.86 0.43 16.86
CA GLU A 67 11.13 1.26 15.70
C GLU A 67 10.20 0.86 14.56
N VAL A 68 9.52 1.86 13.98
CA VAL A 68 8.56 1.63 12.90
C VAL A 68 8.83 2.51 11.69
N TYR A 69 8.47 1.98 10.53
CA TYR A 69 8.28 2.77 9.31
C TYR A 69 6.90 2.44 8.72
N PHE A 70 6.51 3.15 7.67
CA PHE A 70 5.18 3.02 7.09
C PHE A 70 5.26 2.65 5.62
N GLU A 71 4.38 1.75 5.21
CA GLU A 71 4.09 1.41 3.82
C GLU A 71 2.65 1.79 3.48
N PHE A 72 2.40 2.07 2.20
CA PHE A 72 1.11 2.59 1.77
C PHE A 72 0.60 1.84 0.54
N VAL A 73 -0.72 1.82 0.42
CA VAL A 73 -1.42 1.49 -0.83
C VAL A 73 -2.35 2.65 -1.12
N VAL A 74 -2.34 3.12 -2.37
CA VAL A 74 -3.21 4.19 -2.84
C VAL A 74 -4.18 3.63 -3.86
N GLU A 75 -5.47 3.92 -3.68
CA GLU A 75 -6.53 3.63 -4.63
C GLU A 75 -7.15 4.95 -5.11
N GLY A 76 -7.54 5.02 -6.39
CA GLY A 76 -8.15 6.20 -6.98
C GLY A 76 -8.08 6.21 -8.51
N PRO A 77 -8.44 7.34 -9.16
CA PRO A 77 -8.40 7.48 -10.61
C PRO A 77 -7.00 7.29 -11.22
N ASP A 78 -5.96 7.86 -10.60
CA ASP A 78 -4.57 7.77 -11.05
C ASP A 78 -3.61 7.61 -9.84
N PRO A 79 -3.55 6.42 -9.22
CA PRO A 79 -2.83 6.23 -7.96
C PRO A 79 -1.31 6.38 -8.09
N GLU A 80 -0.74 6.18 -9.30
CA GLU A 80 0.68 6.34 -9.56
C GLU A 80 1.12 7.82 -9.56
N ALA A 81 0.18 8.74 -9.77
CA ALA A 81 0.39 10.19 -9.73
C ALA A 81 0.22 10.79 -8.31
N VAL A 82 0.11 9.95 -7.28
CA VAL A 82 -0.01 10.37 -5.88
C VAL A 82 1.18 9.86 -5.08
N ASP A 83 1.92 10.79 -4.47
CA ASP A 83 3.01 10.49 -3.55
C ASP A 83 2.53 10.57 -2.10
N VAL A 84 2.98 9.63 -1.27
CA VAL A 84 2.65 9.56 0.15
C VAL A 84 3.93 9.54 0.97
N GLU A 85 4.09 10.55 1.82
CA GLU A 85 5.21 10.67 2.74
C GLU A 85 4.69 10.75 4.19
N VAL A 86 5.47 10.22 5.13
CA VAL A 86 5.16 10.33 6.55
C VAL A 86 6.26 11.12 7.25
N HIS A 87 5.85 12.04 8.11
CA HIS A 87 6.72 12.89 8.89
C HIS A 87 6.35 12.81 10.37
N ASP A 88 7.35 12.99 11.24
CA ASP A 88 7.07 13.29 12.64
C ASP A 88 6.52 14.73 12.80
N ILE A 89 6.18 15.11 14.03
CA ILE A 89 5.71 16.46 14.36
C ILE A 89 6.76 17.57 14.14
N TYR A 90 8.02 17.21 13.92
CA TYR A 90 9.12 18.13 13.64
C TYR A 90 9.45 18.23 12.15
N GLY A 91 8.72 17.50 11.29
CA GLY A 91 8.90 17.49 9.84
C GLY A 91 9.95 16.50 9.34
N ASN A 92 10.54 15.67 10.20
CA ASN A 92 11.52 14.67 9.78
C ASN A 92 10.80 13.53 9.04
N LYS A 93 11.25 13.23 7.81
CA LYS A 93 10.68 12.15 7.00
C LYS A 93 10.97 10.78 7.62
N ILE A 94 9.93 9.98 7.81
CA ILE A 94 9.99 8.61 8.30
C ILE A 94 9.95 7.65 7.11
N ASN A 95 10.91 6.73 7.03
CA ASN A 95 11.00 5.71 5.99
C ASN A 95 11.82 4.50 6.48
N SER A 96 12.04 3.50 5.63
CA SER A 96 12.78 2.30 6.00
C SER A 96 14.23 2.55 6.47
N GLY A 97 14.85 3.65 6.02
CA GLY A 97 16.20 4.08 6.42
C GLY A 97 16.23 5.10 7.58
N ASN A 98 15.09 5.72 7.91
CA ASN A 98 14.94 6.65 9.03
C ASN A 98 13.63 6.36 9.75
N LYS A 99 13.68 5.49 10.76
CA LYS A 99 12.48 4.98 11.44
C LYS A 99 12.05 5.88 12.57
N LEU A 100 10.77 5.83 12.90
CA LEU A 100 10.21 6.47 14.08
C LEU A 100 10.43 5.58 15.31
N LEU A 101 11.04 6.14 16.35
CA LEU A 101 11.10 5.50 17.65
C LEU A 101 9.81 5.76 18.43
N ILE A 102 9.06 4.70 18.73
CA ILE A 102 7.87 4.76 19.57
C ILE A 102 8.25 4.26 20.96
N PRO A 103 8.13 5.10 22.02
CA PRO A 103 8.47 4.69 23.37
C PRO A 103 7.56 3.56 23.87
N ALA A 104 8.06 2.82 24.86
CA ALA A 104 7.28 1.77 25.51
C ALA A 104 6.02 2.34 26.18
N GLY A 105 4.96 1.54 26.19
CA GLY A 105 3.74 1.79 26.95
C GLY A 105 3.27 0.52 27.65
N THR A 106 2.11 0.59 28.27
CA THR A 106 1.45 -0.55 28.91
C THR A 106 -0.05 -0.49 28.61
N GLN A 107 -0.79 -1.57 28.88
CA GLN A 107 -2.26 -1.57 28.73
C GLN A 107 -2.93 -0.51 29.62
N ASP A 108 -2.41 -0.26 30.82
CA ASP A 108 -2.97 0.72 31.77
C ASP A 108 -2.47 2.15 31.55
N SER A 109 -1.30 2.30 30.91
CA SER A 109 -0.69 3.59 30.58
C SER A 109 0.01 3.47 29.22
N PRO A 110 -0.73 3.60 28.10
CA PRO A 110 -0.13 3.56 26.79
C PRO A 110 0.69 4.82 26.51
N THR A 111 1.58 4.72 25.53
CA THR A 111 2.28 5.87 24.97
C THR A 111 1.65 6.26 23.64
N ASN A 112 1.42 7.55 23.43
CA ASN A 112 0.92 8.09 22.17
C ASN A 112 2.00 8.90 21.45
N VAL A 113 2.09 8.72 20.13
CA VAL A 113 2.97 9.48 19.25
C VAL A 113 2.17 9.93 18.03
N THR A 114 2.33 11.19 17.64
CA THR A 114 1.65 11.76 16.48
C THR A 114 2.57 11.78 15.26
N ILE A 115 2.02 11.45 14.10
CA ILE A 115 2.67 11.58 12.79
C ILE A 115 1.78 12.36 11.82
N ASN A 116 2.41 12.92 10.78
CA ASN A 116 1.74 13.59 9.68
C ASN A 116 1.92 12.78 8.40
N VAL A 117 0.83 12.40 7.77
CA VAL A 117 0.80 11.75 6.45
C VAL A 117 0.53 12.83 5.41
N HIS A 118 1.50 13.06 4.55
CA HIS A 118 1.43 14.01 3.44
C HIS A 118 1.07 13.24 2.18
N VAL A 119 -0.03 13.64 1.54
CA VAL A 119 -0.51 13.06 0.28
C VAL A 119 -0.43 14.15 -0.77
N THR A 120 0.46 13.99 -1.74
CA THR A 120 0.69 14.98 -2.78
C THR A 120 0.25 14.43 -4.12
N ALA A 121 -0.70 15.10 -4.76
CA ALA A 121 -1.11 14.79 -6.12
C ALA A 121 -0.22 15.55 -7.10
N ASP A 122 0.36 14.83 -8.06
CA ASP A 122 1.17 15.41 -9.12
C ASP A 122 0.38 16.43 -9.95
N LYS A 123 1.12 17.28 -10.66
CA LYS A 123 0.55 18.31 -11.57
C LYS A 123 -0.24 17.74 -12.75
N ASN A 124 -0.18 16.44 -12.98
CA ASN A 124 -0.92 15.74 -14.01
C ASN A 124 -1.93 14.74 -13.44
N ALA A 125 -2.01 14.61 -12.11
CA ALA A 125 -2.92 13.68 -11.46
C ALA A 125 -4.37 14.01 -11.80
N GLU A 126 -5.15 12.98 -12.10
CA GLU A 126 -6.59 13.11 -12.30
C GLU A 126 -7.27 13.53 -11.00
N ALA A 127 -8.08 14.57 -11.04
CA ALA A 127 -8.80 15.02 -9.86
C ALA A 127 -9.88 13.99 -9.48
N GLY A 128 -10.04 13.73 -8.19
CA GLY A 128 -11.03 12.78 -7.71
C GLY A 128 -10.80 12.33 -6.28
N GLU A 129 -11.56 11.31 -5.90
CA GLU A 129 -11.45 10.69 -4.58
C GLU A 129 -10.32 9.66 -4.56
N TYR A 130 -9.41 9.80 -3.60
CA TYR A 130 -8.31 8.87 -3.37
C TYR A 130 -8.40 8.30 -1.95
N THR A 131 -8.15 7.00 -1.83
CA THR A 131 -8.06 6.31 -0.54
C THR A 131 -6.63 5.88 -0.30
N VAL A 132 -6.09 6.23 0.86
CA VAL A 132 -4.75 5.84 1.30
C VAL A 132 -4.89 4.85 2.44
N TYR A 133 -4.31 3.67 2.27
CA TYR A 133 -4.14 2.64 3.30
C TYR A 133 -2.74 2.72 3.89
N ILE A 134 -2.62 2.56 5.21
CA ILE A 134 -1.41 2.83 5.97
C ILE A 134 -1.07 1.61 6.80
N MET A 135 0.14 1.10 6.60
CA MET A 135 0.64 -0.07 7.29
C MET A 135 1.89 0.31 8.08
N ALA A 136 1.80 0.27 9.40
CA ALA A 136 2.99 0.32 10.25
C ALA A 136 3.76 -1.01 10.12
N LYS A 137 5.06 -0.91 9.84
CA LYS A 137 5.99 -2.03 9.79
C LYS A 137 6.92 -1.95 10.99
N GLU A 138 6.83 -2.93 11.87
CA GLU A 138 7.72 -3.11 13.02
C GLU A 138 9.04 -3.73 12.55
N THR A 139 10.13 -3.42 13.25
CA THR A 139 11.43 -4.07 13.05
C THR A 139 11.94 -4.74 14.31
#